data_AF-A0A916YBJ0-F1
#
_entry.id   AF-A0A916YBJ0-F1
#
_cell.length_a   1.000
_cell.length_b   1.000
_cell.length_c   1.000
_cell.angle_alpha   90.00
_cell.angle_beta   90.00
_cell.angle_gamma   90.00
#
_symmetry.space_group_name_H-M   'P 1'
#
loop_
_entity.id
_entity.type
_entity.pdbx_description
1 polymer ?
#
loop_
_entity_poly.entity_id
_entity_poly.type
_entity_poly.pdbx_seq_one_letter_code
_entity_poly.pdbx_strand_id
1 'polypeptide(L)'
;MKPMPKAGWELTTKVEPYSEPVKYYDQTLKEGVREIAWTGGKLPDDWYDEFVFRARLPKAESGTVIRFPIVQECEGATVRWIEVPTEGQDSHDLEEPAPEVTITPAASHHH
;
A
#
# COMPACT_ATOMS: atom_id res chain seq x y z
N MET A 1 -2.21 -8.79 2.77
CA MET A 1 -3.06 -7.57 2.77
C MET A 1 -4.52 -8.00 2.66
N LYS A 2 -5.48 -7.20 3.12
CA LYS A 2 -6.92 -7.50 3.03
C LYS A 2 -7.68 -6.24 2.56
N PRO A 3 -8.06 -6.14 1.27
CA PRO A 3 -8.86 -5.02 0.77
C PRO A 3 -10.30 -5.02 1.27
N MET A 4 -10.91 -3.84 1.35
CA MET A 4 -12.33 -3.65 1.56
C MET A 4 -13.05 -3.70 0.21
N PRO A 5 -14.05 -4.60 0.01
CA PRO A 5 -14.92 -4.55 -1.16
C PRO A 5 -15.59 -3.19 -1.29
N LYS A 6 -15.74 -2.71 -2.53
CA LYS A 6 -16.25 -1.37 -2.81
C LYS A 6 -17.35 -1.44 -3.86
N ALA A 7 -18.54 -0.94 -3.53
CA ALA A 7 -19.68 -0.99 -4.44
C ALA A 7 -19.38 -0.22 -5.73
N GLY A 8 -19.73 -0.80 -6.88
CA GLY A 8 -19.45 -0.22 -8.20
C GLY A 8 -18.03 -0.44 -8.73
N TRP A 9 -17.16 -1.12 -7.98
CA TRP A 9 -15.81 -1.49 -8.40
C TRP A 9 -15.64 -3.01 -8.37
N GLU A 10 -14.97 -3.56 -9.38
CA GLU A 10 -14.49 -4.94 -9.36
C GLU A 10 -13.19 -4.98 -8.54
N LEU A 11 -13.12 -5.92 -7.58
CA LEU A 11 -11.95 -6.08 -6.71
C LEU A 11 -11.22 -7.38 -7.06
N THR A 12 -9.97 -7.25 -7.45
CA THR A 12 -9.06 -8.37 -7.67
C THR A 12 -7.81 -8.23 -6.81
N THR A 13 -7.17 -9.37 -6.52
CA THR A 13 -5.91 -9.41 -5.77
C THR A 13 -4.95 -10.38 -6.41
N LYS A 14 -3.67 -10.00 -6.48
CA LYS A 14 -2.59 -10.91 -6.84
C LYS A 14 -1.93 -11.46 -5.59
N VAL A 15 -1.91 -12.78 -5.45
CA VAL A 15 -1.20 -13.49 -4.37
C VAL A 15 0.13 -13.97 -4.93
N GLU A 16 1.22 -13.66 -4.23
CA GLU A 16 2.55 -14.16 -4.61
C GLU A 16 3.34 -14.57 -3.36
N PRO A 17 4.38 -15.41 -3.53
CA PRO A 17 5.28 -15.77 -2.46
C PRO A 17 5.95 -14.55 -1.82
N TYR A 18 6.17 -14.60 -0.52
CA TYR A 18 7.03 -13.64 0.16
C TYR A 18 8.50 -13.97 -0.09
N SER A 19 9.34 -12.93 -0.09
CA SER A 19 10.80 -13.11 -0.10
C SER A 19 11.27 -13.93 1.09
N GLU A 20 10.63 -13.74 2.25
CA GLU A 20 10.87 -14.52 3.46
C GLU A 20 9.54 -14.96 4.09
N PRO A 21 9.42 -16.19 4.63
CA PRO A 21 8.23 -16.62 5.33
C PRO A 21 7.93 -15.76 6.56
N VAL A 22 6.68 -15.33 6.71
CA VAL A 22 6.24 -14.45 7.80
C VAL A 22 5.53 -15.26 8.87
N LYS A 23 5.98 -15.14 10.13
CA LYS A 23 5.26 -15.72 11.28
C LYS A 23 4.00 -14.91 11.57
N TYR A 24 2.86 -15.58 11.60
CA TYR A 24 1.55 -15.02 11.89
C TYR A 24 0.86 -15.87 12.95
N TYR A 25 0.93 -15.46 14.22
CA TYR A 25 0.51 -16.26 15.36
C TYR A 25 1.16 -17.66 15.28
N ASP A 26 0.37 -18.73 15.22
CA ASP A 26 0.84 -20.12 15.16
C ASP A 26 1.10 -20.60 13.72
N GLN A 27 0.94 -19.73 12.72
CA GLN A 27 1.11 -20.06 11.31
C GLN A 27 2.36 -19.41 10.73
N THR A 28 2.95 -20.08 9.74
CA THR A 28 4.00 -19.49 8.89
C THR A 28 3.41 -19.26 7.50
N LEU A 29 3.26 -18.01 7.13
CA LEU A 29 2.75 -17.60 5.83
C LEU A 29 3.90 -17.53 4.84
N LYS A 30 3.79 -18.25 3.71
CA LYS A 30 4.79 -18.25 2.64
C LYS A 30 4.43 -17.34 1.47
N GLU A 31 3.16 -16.94 1.41
CA GLU A 31 2.60 -16.10 0.35
C GLU A 31 1.51 -15.20 0.91
N GLY A 32 1.13 -14.21 0.12
CA GLY A 32 -0.06 -13.42 0.37
C GLY A 32 -0.26 -12.35 -0.69
N VAL A 33 -1.30 -11.55 -0.50
CA VAL A 33 -1.64 -10.45 -1.42
C VAL A 33 -0.46 -9.48 -1.53
N ARG A 34 0.00 -9.26 -2.76
CA ARG A 34 1.07 -8.32 -3.16
C ARG A 34 0.54 -7.15 -3.99
N GLU A 35 -0.59 -7.34 -4.65
CA GLU A 35 -1.24 -6.32 -5.48
C GLU A 35 -2.75 -6.37 -5.25
N ILE A 36 -3.37 -5.19 -5.24
CA ILE A 36 -4.81 -5.02 -5.14
C ILE A 36 -5.23 -4.09 -6.28
N ALA A 37 -6.24 -4.48 -7.05
CA ALA A 37 -6.81 -3.63 -8.07
C ALA A 37 -8.32 -3.48 -7.85
N TRP A 38 -8.76 -2.22 -7.80
CA TRP A 38 -10.16 -1.85 -7.94
C TRP A 38 -10.37 -1.30 -9.35
N THR A 39 -11.19 -1.94 -10.16
CA THR A 39 -11.37 -1.62 -11.58
C THR A 39 -12.85 -1.44 -11.94
N GLY A 40 -13.12 -0.86 -13.12
CA GLY A 40 -14.47 -0.73 -13.67
C GLY A 40 -15.38 0.31 -13.01
N GLY A 41 -14.93 0.94 -11.91
CA GLY A 41 -15.64 2.04 -11.28
C GLY A 41 -15.44 3.37 -12.00
N LYS A 42 -16.25 4.36 -11.61
CA LYS A 42 -16.18 5.73 -12.13
C LYS A 42 -15.96 6.70 -10.98
N LEU A 43 -14.87 7.46 -11.05
CA LEU A 43 -14.58 8.57 -10.15
C LEU A 43 -14.35 9.84 -10.98
N PRO A 44 -15.38 10.68 -11.16
CA PRO A 44 -15.23 11.99 -11.78
C PRO A 44 -14.28 12.89 -10.99
N ASP A 45 -13.58 13.78 -11.69
CA ASP A 45 -12.60 14.73 -11.11
C ASP A 45 -13.19 15.66 -10.03
N ASP A 46 -14.51 15.93 -10.09
CA ASP A 46 -15.20 16.74 -9.09
C ASP A 46 -15.21 16.09 -7.69
N TRP A 47 -14.94 14.78 -7.58
CA TRP A 47 -15.11 14.00 -6.35
C TRP A 47 -13.83 13.27 -5.97
N TYR A 48 -13.67 13.04 -4.66
CA TYR A 48 -12.63 12.17 -4.13
C TYR A 48 -13.24 10.85 -3.65
N ASP A 49 -12.41 9.84 -3.47
CA ASP A 49 -12.84 8.54 -2.96
C ASP A 49 -11.74 7.86 -2.12
N GLU A 50 -12.15 6.89 -1.32
CA GLU A 50 -11.27 6.09 -0.49
C GLU A 50 -11.21 4.64 -0.97
N PHE A 51 -9.98 4.11 -1.06
CA PHE A 51 -9.67 2.72 -1.36
C PHE A 51 -8.98 2.10 -0.15
N VAL A 52 -9.75 1.35 0.63
CA VAL A 52 -9.33 0.93 1.97
C VAL A 52 -8.82 -0.51 1.93
N PHE A 53 -7.67 -0.75 2.55
CA PHE A 53 -7.18 -2.08 2.84
C PHE A 53 -6.54 -2.15 4.23
N ARG A 54 -6.52 -3.35 4.81
CA ARG A 54 -5.82 -3.64 6.06
C ARG A 54 -4.57 -4.47 5.77
N ALA A 55 -3.44 -4.06 6.31
CA ALA A 55 -2.20 -4.81 6.23
C ALA A 55 -1.58 -5.03 7.62
N ARG A 56 -0.75 -6.06 7.72
CA ARG A 56 0.18 -6.24 8.83
C ARG A 56 1.56 -5.92 8.29
N LEU A 57 2.25 -4.98 8.91
CA LEU A 57 3.59 -4.61 8.51
C LEU A 57 4.59 -5.69 8.99
N PRO A 58 5.69 -5.92 8.26
CA PRO A 58 6.75 -6.82 8.71
C PRO A 58 7.36 -6.32 10.02
N LYS A 59 7.98 -7.23 10.78
CA LYS A 59 8.83 -6.83 11.90
C LYS A 59 10.10 -6.24 11.31
N ALA A 60 10.26 -4.93 11.43
CA ALA A 60 11.41 -4.19 10.94
C ALA A 60 11.82 -3.13 11.97
N GLU A 61 12.99 -2.55 11.78
CA GLU A 61 13.55 -1.56 12.69
C GLU A 61 12.71 -0.28 12.69
N SER A 62 12.70 0.42 13.81
CA SER A 62 12.10 1.76 13.89
C SER A 62 12.78 2.68 12.87
N GLY A 63 12.00 3.50 12.18
CA GLY A 63 12.47 4.34 11.09
C GLY A 63 12.46 3.66 9.72
N THR A 64 12.17 2.35 9.65
CA THR A 64 11.98 1.68 8.35
C THR A 64 10.78 2.29 7.62
N VAL A 65 11.00 2.77 6.40
CA VAL A 65 9.96 3.31 5.53
C VAL A 65 9.41 2.21 4.63
N ILE A 66 8.10 2.01 4.66
CA ILE A 66 7.36 1.12 3.75
C ILE A 66 6.60 1.98 2.77
N ARG A 67 6.83 1.73 1.47
CA ARG A 67 6.18 2.45 0.38
C ARG A 67 5.07 1.60 -0.24
N PHE A 68 4.02 2.27 -0.67
CA PHE A 68 2.89 1.68 -1.38
C PHE A 68 2.77 2.37 -2.74
N PRO A 69 3.46 1.87 -3.78
CA PRO A 69 3.31 2.39 -5.13
C PRO A 69 1.86 2.26 -5.60
N ILE A 70 1.30 3.33 -6.16
CA ILE A 70 -0.07 3.37 -6.69
C ILE A 70 -0.02 3.80 -8.15
N VAL A 71 -0.80 3.11 -8.98
CA VAL A 71 -1.09 3.53 -10.35
C VAL A 71 -2.57 3.80 -10.43
N GLN A 72 -2.93 5.01 -10.86
CA GLN A 72 -4.30 5.42 -11.11
C GLN A 72 -4.51 5.58 -12.60
N GLU A 73 -5.50 4.90 -13.15
CA GLU A 73 -5.87 4.97 -14.56
C GLU A 73 -7.30 5.51 -14.68
N CYS A 74 -7.46 6.60 -15.43
CA CYS A 74 -8.75 7.28 -15.63
C CYS A 74 -8.83 7.79 -17.06
N GLU A 75 -9.88 7.42 -17.81
CA GLU A 75 -10.24 7.98 -19.13
C GLU A 75 -9.05 8.19 -20.11
N GLY A 76 -8.10 7.25 -20.14
CA GLY A 76 -6.93 7.28 -21.03
C GLY A 76 -5.70 8.00 -20.48
N ALA A 77 -5.78 8.57 -19.27
CA ALA A 77 -4.64 9.07 -18.52
C ALA A 77 -4.18 8.05 -17.47
N THR A 78 -2.90 8.11 -17.13
CA THR A 78 -2.27 7.29 -16.10
C THR A 78 -1.41 8.20 -15.21
N VAL A 79 -1.64 8.15 -13.90
CA VAL A 79 -0.82 8.81 -12.88
C VAL A 79 -0.13 7.75 -12.05
N ARG A 80 1.17 7.90 -11.79
CA ARG A 80 2.02 6.87 -11.17
C ARG A 80 2.68 7.40 -9.92
N TRP A 81 1.95 7.35 -8.81
CA TRP A 81 2.45 7.60 -7.46
C TRP A 81 3.44 6.51 -7.02
N ILE A 82 4.62 6.49 -7.62
CA ILE A 82 5.63 5.43 -7.51
C ILE A 82 7.04 5.97 -7.28
N GLU A 83 7.22 7.30 -7.27
CA GLU A 83 8.54 7.90 -7.14
C GLU A 83 9.11 7.68 -5.74
N VAL A 84 10.44 7.53 -5.69
CA VAL A 84 11.22 7.31 -4.47
C VAL A 84 12.32 8.36 -4.44
N PRO A 85 12.50 9.10 -3.33
CA PRO A 85 13.52 10.13 -3.26
C PRO A 85 14.92 9.50 -3.36
N THR A 86 15.79 10.14 -4.13
CA THR A 86 17.21 9.81 -4.14
C THR A 86 17.90 10.28 -2.84
N GLU A 87 19.11 9.81 -2.58
CA GLU A 87 19.83 10.19 -1.37
C GLU A 87 20.00 11.71 -1.26
N GLY A 88 19.49 12.31 -0.18
CA GLY A 88 19.55 13.75 0.07
C GLY A 88 18.45 14.59 -0.59
N GLN A 89 17.51 13.97 -1.31
CA GLN A 89 16.34 14.63 -1.89
C GLN A 89 15.18 14.66 -0.90
N ASP A 90 14.44 15.77 -0.83
CA ASP A 90 13.18 15.82 -0.08
C ASP A 90 12.08 15.08 -0.85
N SER A 91 11.28 14.25 -0.17
CA SER A 91 10.16 13.56 -0.82
C SER A 91 9.06 14.51 -1.29
N HIS A 92 8.98 15.72 -0.71
CA HIS A 92 8.06 16.76 -1.14
C HIS A 92 8.48 17.43 -2.46
N ASP A 93 9.71 17.20 -2.93
CA ASP A 93 10.18 17.69 -4.23
C ASP A 93 9.79 16.74 -5.38
N LEU A 94 9.20 15.58 -5.08
CA LEU A 94 8.72 14.62 -6.07
C LEU A 94 7.34 15.03 -6.59
N GLU A 95 7.10 14.80 -7.88
CA GLU A 95 5.81 15.12 -8.50
C GLU A 95 4.76 14.07 -8.14
N GLU A 96 5.17 12.79 -8.14
CA GLU A 96 4.29 11.64 -7.91
C GLU A 96 4.90 10.69 -6.85
N PRO A 97 5.17 11.16 -5.61
CA PRO A 97 5.77 10.34 -4.56
C PRO A 97 4.87 9.15 -4.22
N ALA A 98 5.48 7.97 -4.10
CA ALA A 98 4.76 6.81 -3.57
C ALA A 98 4.32 7.10 -2.12
N PRO A 99 3.06 6.83 -1.75
CA PRO A 99 2.62 6.91 -0.37
C PRO A 99 3.49 6.06 0.57
N GLU A 100 3.86 6.64 1.71
CA GLU A 100 4.81 6.03 2.64
C GLU A 100 4.22 5.86 4.05
N VAL A 101 4.63 4.81 4.73
CA VAL A 101 4.38 4.57 6.16
C VAL A 101 5.72 4.29 6.83
N THR A 102 6.05 5.09 7.85
CA THR A 102 7.24 4.85 8.67
C THR A 102 6.88 3.95 9.86
N ILE A 103 7.65 2.88 10.05
CA ILE A 103 7.53 2.04 11.24
C ILE A 103 8.05 2.82 12.44
N THR A 104 7.18 3.07 13.40
CA THR A 104 7.56 3.66 14.68
C THR A 104 7.75 2.56 15.74
N PRO A 105 8.42 2.87 16.86
CA PRO A 105 8.42 1.96 18.00
C PRO A 105 6.98 1.63 18.41
N ALA A 106 6.77 0.43 18.95
CA ALA A 106 5.51 0.11 19.58
C ALA A 106 5.25 1.10 20.71
N ALA A 107 4.03 1.63 20.79
CA ALA A 107 3.65 2.51 21.90
C ALA A 107 3.84 1.73 23.21
N SER A 108 4.53 2.34 24.17
CA SER A 108 4.71 1.79 25.51
C SER A 108 3.33 1.61 26.15
N HIS A 109 2.87 0.37 26.26
CA HIS A 109 1.73 0.06 27.11
C HIS A 109 2.19 0.18 28.56
N HIS A 110 1.92 1.33 29.19
CA HIS A 110 1.91 1.43 30.63
C HIS A 110 0.72 0.61 31.14
N HIS A 111 1.03 -0.57 31.69
CA HIS A 111 0.11 -1.31 32.55
C HIS A 111 0.21 -0.80 33.98
#